data_AF-A0A1G8SDN6-F1
#
_entry.id   AF-A0A1G8SDN6-F1
#
_cell.length_a   1.000
_cell.length_b   1.000
_cell.length_c   1.000
_cell.angle_alpha   90.00
_cell.angle_beta   90.00
_cell.angle_gamma   90.00
#
_symmetry.space_group_name_H-M   'P 1'
#
loop_
_entity.id
_entity.type
_entity.pdbx_description
1 polymer ?
#
loop_
_entity_poly.entity_id
_entity_poly.type
_entity_poly.pdbx_seq_one_letter_code
_entity_poly.pdbx_strand_id
1 'polypeptide(L)'
;MKRPLALLLLMLTALPAAAQDMLSPGTKVAFLGLTFLDTSTEGAYFGENSAETTRIQLLEDLVTDRFTAEGITLLDLTAEAERLEGTVNPAKCYGCDTRMGTRLGADFVLVGEVQKVSNLILSMNLQLRDVETGETVMGRVVDIRSNTDDSWTRGMRYILKTAFFKEEEE
;
A
#
# COMPACT_ATOMS: atom_id res chain seq x y z
N MET A 1 61.55 32.27 13.10
CA MET A 1 61.02 31.78 11.81
C MET A 1 60.24 30.48 12.08
N LYS A 2 58.90 30.55 12.17
CA LYS A 2 58.05 29.35 12.33
C LYS A 2 57.05 29.33 11.17
N ARG A 3 57.18 28.35 10.28
CA ARG A 3 56.23 28.09 9.18
C ARG A 3 55.07 27.26 9.74
N PRO A 4 53.81 27.67 9.65
CA PRO A 4 52.70 26.80 10.00
C PRO A 4 52.43 25.84 8.82
N LEU A 5 52.35 24.56 9.15
CA LEU A 5 51.96 23.46 8.30
C LEU A 5 50.43 23.57 8.08
N ALA A 6 49.99 23.80 6.84
CA ALA A 6 48.57 23.82 6.50
C ALA A 6 48.05 22.38 6.34
N LEU A 7 47.19 21.94 7.27
CA LEU A 7 46.40 20.73 7.12
C LEU A 7 45.25 21.03 6.14
N LEU A 8 45.25 20.37 4.99
CA LEU A 8 44.14 20.41 4.04
C LEU A 8 43.09 19.39 4.48
N LEU A 9 41.99 19.86 5.07
CA LEU A 9 40.85 19.04 5.45
C LEU A 9 39.99 18.77 4.21
N LEU A 10 40.03 17.54 3.67
CA LEU A 10 39.11 17.12 2.61
C LEU A 10 37.70 17.03 3.20
N MET A 11 36.84 18.01 2.89
CA MET A 11 35.41 17.91 3.19
C MET A 11 34.76 16.92 2.22
N LEU A 12 34.40 15.75 2.72
CA LEU A 12 33.53 14.80 2.04
C LEU A 12 32.12 15.41 2.03
N THR A 13 31.75 16.08 0.94
CA THR A 13 30.39 16.58 0.75
C THR A 13 29.47 15.37 0.59
N ALA A 14 28.79 14.99 1.68
CA ALA A 14 27.65 14.09 1.61
C ALA A 14 26.57 14.78 0.77
N LEU A 15 26.45 14.39 -0.50
CA LEU A 15 25.26 14.74 -1.27
C LEU A 15 24.07 14.11 -0.55
N PRO A 16 23.01 14.87 -0.25
CA PRO A 16 21.76 14.26 0.17
C PRO A 16 21.34 13.33 -0.97
N ALA A 17 21.26 12.03 -0.70
CA ALA A 17 20.54 11.13 -1.56
C ALA A 17 19.13 11.70 -1.64
N ALA A 18 18.77 12.30 -2.79
CA ALA A 18 17.40 12.63 -3.07
C ALA A 18 16.63 11.34 -2.85
N ALA A 19 15.79 11.30 -1.81
CA ALA A 19 14.80 10.26 -1.69
C ALA A 19 13.99 10.36 -2.98
N GLN A 20 14.23 9.45 -3.92
CA GLN A 20 13.42 9.37 -5.12
C GLN A 20 11.98 9.19 -4.64
N ASP A 21 11.11 10.09 -5.08
CA ASP A 21 9.71 9.97 -4.81
C ASP A 21 9.22 8.70 -5.53
N MET A 22 9.04 7.62 -4.77
CA MET A 22 8.76 6.28 -5.32
C MET A 22 7.44 6.26 -6.09
N LEU A 23 6.51 7.15 -5.72
CA LEU A 23 5.26 7.40 -6.42
C LEU A 23 5.30 8.79 -7.02
N SER A 24 5.62 8.86 -8.31
CA SER A 24 5.58 10.10 -9.09
C SER A 24 4.61 9.92 -10.26
N PRO A 25 4.10 11.02 -10.87
CA PRO A 25 3.20 10.91 -12.01
C PRO A 25 3.80 10.05 -13.12
N GLY A 26 3.05 9.04 -13.57
CA GLY A 26 3.48 8.05 -14.57
C GLY A 26 4.06 6.76 -13.99
N THR A 27 4.33 6.66 -12.68
CA THR A 27 4.66 5.38 -12.04
C THR A 27 3.56 4.35 -12.32
N LYS A 28 3.93 3.13 -12.71
CA LYS A 28 2.98 2.06 -13.03
C LYS A 28 2.78 1.16 -11.82
N VAL A 29 1.54 1.06 -11.36
CA VAL A 29 1.19 0.25 -10.19
C VAL A 29 0.13 -0.78 -10.57
N ALA A 30 0.38 -2.04 -10.23
CA ALA A 30 -0.66 -3.07 -10.25
C ALA A 30 -1.34 -3.12 -8.88
N PHE A 31 -2.57 -2.61 -8.76
CA PHE A 31 -3.34 -2.67 -7.52
C PHE A 31 -4.17 -3.94 -7.48
N LEU A 32 -3.73 -4.93 -6.69
CA LEU A 32 -4.33 -6.27 -6.64
C LEU A 32 -5.48 -6.37 -5.63
N GLY A 33 -6.01 -5.24 -5.16
CA GLY A 33 -7.14 -5.16 -4.24
C GLY A 33 -6.79 -5.33 -2.75
N LEU A 34 -7.84 -5.44 -1.96
CA LEU A 34 -7.81 -5.59 -0.51
C LEU A 34 -8.43 -6.92 -0.09
N THR A 35 -7.66 -7.75 0.61
CA THR A 35 -8.20 -9.01 1.15
C THR A 35 -8.93 -8.78 2.47
N PHE A 36 -10.20 -9.18 2.56
CA PHE A 36 -10.94 -9.17 3.83
C PHE A 36 -10.67 -10.45 4.63
N LEU A 37 -10.25 -10.29 5.88
CA LEU A 37 -9.95 -11.37 6.81
C LEU A 37 -10.91 -11.31 8.00
N ASP A 38 -11.93 -12.16 7.99
CA ASP A 38 -12.83 -12.30 9.14
C ASP A 38 -12.32 -13.37 10.13
N THR A 39 -11.69 -12.90 11.20
CA THR A 39 -11.27 -13.74 12.34
C THR A 39 -12.23 -13.67 13.52
N SER A 40 -13.34 -12.95 13.40
CA SER A 40 -14.39 -12.86 14.42
C SER A 40 -15.29 -14.09 14.47
N THR A 41 -15.22 -14.95 13.46
CA THR A 41 -16.12 -16.09 13.19
C THR A 41 -17.56 -15.71 12.84
N GLU A 42 -17.93 -14.42 12.87
CA GLU A 42 -19.29 -13.98 12.57
C GLU A 42 -19.73 -14.42 11.17
N GLY A 43 -18.88 -14.24 10.15
CA GLY A 43 -19.18 -14.67 8.78
C GLY A 43 -19.36 -16.19 8.65
N ALA A 44 -18.63 -16.97 9.45
CA ALA A 44 -18.75 -18.43 9.46
C ALA A 44 -20.06 -18.92 10.10
N TYR A 45 -20.57 -18.20 11.12
CA TYR A 45 -21.81 -18.56 11.82
C TYR A 45 -23.06 -17.98 11.16
N PHE A 46 -22.99 -16.74 10.68
CA PHE A 46 -24.14 -15.97 10.21
C PHE A 46 -24.16 -15.76 8.69
N GLY A 47 -23.12 -16.21 7.98
CA GLY A 47 -22.93 -15.94 6.57
C GLY A 47 -22.23 -14.61 6.31
N GLU A 48 -21.85 -14.39 5.06
CA GLU A 48 -21.16 -13.17 4.62
C GLU A 48 -22.00 -11.92 4.92
N ASN A 49 -21.34 -10.89 5.47
CA ASN A 49 -21.95 -9.60 5.68
C ASN A 49 -21.74 -8.71 4.45
N SER A 50 -22.79 -8.55 3.65
CA SER A 50 -22.77 -7.71 2.44
C SER A 50 -22.30 -6.26 2.68
N ALA A 51 -22.48 -5.71 3.89
CA ALA A 51 -21.98 -4.37 4.22
C ALA A 51 -20.45 -4.35 4.32
N GLU A 52 -19.82 -5.43 4.77
CA GLU A 52 -18.36 -5.55 4.82
C GLU A 52 -17.79 -5.70 3.41
N THR A 53 -18.43 -6.50 2.56
CA THR A 53 -18.10 -6.60 1.12
C THR A 53 -18.18 -5.24 0.42
N THR A 54 -19.25 -4.48 0.69
CA THR A 54 -19.44 -3.13 0.14
C THR A 54 -18.37 -2.16 0.64
N ARG A 55 -17.94 -2.28 1.91
CA ARG A 55 -16.87 -1.45 2.46
C ARG A 55 -15.51 -1.76 1.83
N ILE A 56 -15.23 -3.01 1.50
CA ILE A 56 -14.00 -3.35 0.77
C ILE A 56 -13.98 -2.62 -0.57
N GLN A 57 -15.06 -2.69 -1.35
CA GLN A 57 -15.18 -1.96 -2.61
C GLN A 57 -14.98 -0.44 -2.40
N LEU A 58 -15.64 0.14 -1.38
CA LEU A 58 -15.47 1.55 -1.04
C LEU A 58 -14.00 1.92 -0.76
N LEU A 59 -13.25 1.05 -0.08
CA LEU A 59 -11.83 1.30 0.20
C LEU A 59 -10.97 1.16 -1.05
N GLU A 60 -11.27 0.20 -1.93
CA GLU A 60 -10.58 0.04 -3.22
C GLU A 60 -10.82 1.23 -4.14
N ASP A 61 -12.05 1.77 -4.16
CA ASP A 61 -12.40 2.98 -4.90
C ASP A 61 -11.60 4.18 -4.35
N LEU A 62 -11.54 4.35 -3.02
CA LEU A 62 -10.75 5.43 -2.39
C LEU A 62 -9.26 5.36 -2.72
N VAL A 63 -8.68 4.15 -2.76
CA VAL A 63 -7.29 3.94 -3.16
C VAL A 63 -7.11 4.28 -4.64
N THR A 64 -7.99 3.77 -5.49
CA THR A 64 -7.97 4.00 -6.95
C THR A 64 -8.07 5.49 -7.27
N ASP A 65 -9.05 6.18 -6.71
CA ASP A 65 -9.29 7.61 -6.90
C ASP A 65 -8.08 8.43 -6.42
N ARG A 66 -7.52 8.11 -5.26
CA ARG A 66 -6.37 8.87 -4.75
C ARG A 66 -5.12 8.65 -5.60
N PHE A 67 -4.80 7.41 -5.96
CA PHE A 67 -3.63 7.11 -6.77
C PHE A 67 -3.73 7.73 -8.17
N THR A 68 -4.90 7.65 -8.80
CA THR A 68 -5.12 8.27 -10.12
C THR A 68 -5.07 9.80 -10.06
N ALA A 69 -5.60 10.42 -9.00
CA ALA A 69 -5.51 11.86 -8.78
C ALA A 69 -4.06 12.37 -8.64
N GLU A 70 -3.16 11.54 -8.10
CA GLU A 70 -1.73 11.82 -7.97
C GLU A 70 -0.93 11.49 -9.26
N GLY A 71 -1.63 11.11 -10.34
CA GLY A 71 -1.04 10.82 -11.65
C GLY A 71 -0.41 9.43 -11.77
N ILE A 72 -0.68 8.53 -10.82
CA ILE A 72 -0.20 7.14 -10.88
C ILE A 72 -0.99 6.36 -11.94
N THR A 73 -0.28 5.58 -12.75
CA THR A 73 -0.90 4.73 -13.77
C THR A 73 -1.24 3.37 -13.15
N LEU A 74 -2.51 3.18 -12.80
CA LEU A 74 -3.01 1.87 -12.37
C LEU A 74 -3.17 0.96 -13.59
N LEU A 75 -2.51 -0.19 -13.57
CA LEU A 75 -2.50 -1.13 -14.70
C LEU A 75 -3.77 -1.97 -14.75
N ASP A 76 -4.21 -2.29 -15.97
CA ASP A 76 -5.27 -3.25 -16.22
C ASP A 76 -4.82 -4.66 -15.80
N LEU A 77 -5.62 -5.31 -14.96
CA LEU A 77 -5.34 -6.64 -14.42
C LEU A 77 -5.92 -7.77 -15.26
N THR A 78 -6.63 -7.49 -16.35
CA THR A 78 -7.35 -8.49 -17.16
C THR A 78 -6.48 -9.68 -17.56
N ALA A 79 -5.20 -9.47 -17.87
CA ALA A 79 -4.27 -10.54 -18.23
C ALA A 79 -3.93 -11.51 -17.08
N GLU A 80 -4.05 -11.06 -15.83
CA GLU A 80 -3.76 -11.85 -14.62
C GLU A 80 -5.03 -12.19 -13.82
N ALA A 81 -6.24 -11.86 -14.32
CA ALA A 81 -7.50 -11.99 -13.60
C ALA A 81 -7.73 -13.40 -13.02
N GLU A 82 -7.57 -14.45 -13.83
CA GLU A 82 -7.72 -15.85 -13.36
C GLU A 82 -6.77 -16.20 -12.21
N ARG A 83 -5.54 -15.67 -12.24
CA ARG A 83 -4.53 -15.93 -11.20
C ARG A 83 -4.84 -15.15 -9.93
N LEU A 84 -5.32 -13.91 -10.08
CA LEU A 84 -5.74 -13.08 -8.97
C LEU A 84 -6.97 -13.68 -8.28
N GLU A 85 -7.99 -14.07 -9.03
CA GLU A 85 -9.20 -14.75 -8.52
C GLU A 85 -8.87 -16.08 -7.82
N GLY A 86 -7.89 -16.82 -8.34
CA GLY A 86 -7.40 -18.05 -7.71
C GLY A 86 -6.49 -17.81 -6.48
N THR A 87 -6.13 -16.57 -6.17
CA THR A 87 -5.25 -16.22 -5.06
C THR A 87 -6.06 -15.77 -3.84
N VAL A 88 -6.02 -16.56 -2.77
CA VAL A 88 -6.78 -16.27 -1.53
C VAL A 88 -6.40 -14.92 -0.91
N ASN A 89 -5.11 -14.57 -0.91
CA ASN A 89 -4.62 -13.32 -0.35
C ASN A 89 -3.34 -12.88 -1.07
N PRO A 90 -3.42 -11.91 -2.00
CA PRO A 90 -2.25 -11.38 -2.71
C PRO A 90 -1.17 -10.78 -1.79
N ALA A 91 -1.55 -10.21 -0.63
CA ALA A 91 -0.58 -9.69 0.34
C ALA A 91 0.22 -10.80 1.05
N LYS A 92 -0.25 -12.06 1.01
CA LYS A 92 0.34 -13.22 1.69
C LYS A 92 0.50 -14.45 0.80
N CYS A 93 0.98 -14.26 -0.43
CA CYS A 93 1.06 -15.34 -1.42
C CYS A 93 2.48 -15.73 -1.89
N TYR A 94 3.49 -15.59 -1.02
CA TYR A 94 4.88 -15.98 -1.31
C TYR A 94 5.41 -15.39 -2.64
N GLY A 95 5.23 -14.08 -2.83
CA GLY A 95 5.70 -13.32 -3.99
C GLY A 95 4.87 -13.52 -5.26
N CYS A 96 3.66 -14.10 -5.18
CA CYS A 96 2.80 -14.21 -6.36
C CYS A 96 2.36 -12.84 -6.89
N ASP A 97 2.19 -11.89 -5.97
CA ASP A 97 1.86 -10.50 -6.17
C ASP A 97 2.89 -9.82 -7.07
N THR A 98 4.17 -9.86 -6.69
CA THR A 98 5.22 -9.26 -7.52
C THR A 98 5.43 -9.99 -8.84
N ARG A 99 5.23 -11.33 -8.89
CA ARG A 99 5.22 -12.06 -10.17
C ARG A 99 4.08 -11.64 -11.10
N MET A 100 2.89 -11.31 -10.58
CA MET A 100 1.81 -10.73 -11.38
C MET A 100 2.21 -9.33 -11.87
N GLY A 101 2.76 -8.50 -10.97
CA GLY A 101 3.33 -7.19 -11.31
C GLY A 101 4.35 -7.24 -12.44
N THR A 102 5.30 -8.19 -12.40
CA THR A 102 6.30 -8.39 -13.46
C THR A 102 5.65 -8.67 -14.81
N ARG A 103 4.62 -9.53 -14.87
CA ARG A 103 3.94 -9.86 -16.13
C ARG A 103 3.14 -8.69 -16.70
N LEU A 104 2.58 -7.87 -15.82
CA LEU A 104 1.85 -6.65 -16.18
C LEU A 104 2.79 -5.49 -16.56
N GLY A 105 4.10 -5.60 -16.29
CA GLY A 105 5.05 -4.51 -16.51
C GLY A 105 4.87 -3.35 -15.50
N ALA A 106 4.47 -3.69 -14.28
CA ALA A 106 4.37 -2.74 -13.16
C ALA A 106 5.75 -2.42 -12.57
N ASP A 107 5.93 -1.19 -12.12
CA ASP A 107 7.08 -0.81 -11.31
C ASP A 107 6.86 -1.30 -9.85
N PHE A 108 5.62 -1.15 -9.39
CA PHE A 108 5.21 -1.58 -8.04
C PHE A 108 3.90 -2.37 -8.06
N VAL A 109 3.72 -3.17 -7.01
CA VAL A 109 2.46 -3.83 -6.70
C VAL A 109 1.88 -3.24 -5.43
N LEU A 110 0.60 -2.89 -5.48
CA LEU A 110 -0.15 -2.40 -4.32
C LEU A 110 -1.09 -3.52 -3.85
N VAL A 111 -1.00 -3.87 -2.58
CA VAL A 111 -1.82 -4.90 -1.93
C VAL A 111 -2.19 -4.43 -0.53
N GLY A 112 -3.34 -4.90 -0.02
CA GLY A 112 -3.71 -4.62 1.35
C GLY A 112 -4.61 -5.68 1.94
N GLU A 113 -4.84 -5.56 3.24
CA GLU A 113 -5.74 -6.43 3.99
C GLU A 113 -6.59 -5.60 4.95
N VAL A 114 -7.82 -6.02 5.17
CA VAL A 114 -8.67 -5.54 6.26
C VAL A 114 -9.01 -6.74 7.13
N GLN A 115 -8.55 -6.73 8.38
CA GLN A 115 -8.81 -7.79 9.32
C GLN A 115 -9.84 -7.35 10.36
N LYS A 116 -10.89 -8.15 10.49
CA LYS A 116 -11.90 -8.01 11.55
C LYS A 116 -11.67 -9.08 12.60
N VAL A 117 -11.44 -8.64 13.84
CA VAL A 117 -11.41 -9.52 15.02
C VAL A 117 -12.75 -9.45 15.76
N SER A 118 -13.41 -8.28 15.75
CA SER A 118 -14.79 -8.09 16.21
C SER A 118 -15.36 -6.79 15.64
N ASN A 119 -16.64 -6.50 15.88
CA ASN A 119 -17.23 -5.19 15.55
C ASN A 119 -16.57 -3.99 16.26
N LEU A 120 -15.77 -4.23 17.31
CA LEU A 120 -15.01 -3.20 18.02
C LEU A 120 -13.53 -3.14 17.61
N ILE A 121 -12.94 -4.22 17.09
CA ILE A 121 -11.50 -4.32 16.85
C ILE A 121 -11.26 -4.77 15.41
N LEU A 122 -10.77 -3.84 14.60
CA LEU A 122 -10.36 -4.09 13.23
C LEU A 122 -8.96 -3.51 13.02
N SER A 123 -8.22 -4.08 12.08
CA SER A 123 -6.99 -3.50 11.56
C SER A 123 -7.06 -3.49 10.04
N MET A 124 -6.36 -2.55 9.42
CA MET A 124 -6.18 -2.55 7.98
C MET A 124 -4.78 -2.10 7.62
N ASN A 125 -4.29 -2.60 6.49
CA ASN A 125 -3.01 -2.21 5.95
C ASN A 125 -3.05 -2.06 4.43
N LEU A 126 -2.13 -1.23 3.94
CA LEU A 126 -1.85 -1.07 2.52
C LEU A 126 -0.33 -1.05 2.36
N GLN A 127 0.17 -1.76 1.36
CA GLN A 127 1.60 -1.98 1.14
C GLN A 127 1.91 -1.80 -0.35
N LEU A 128 2.90 -0.95 -0.64
CA LEU A 128 3.54 -0.86 -1.94
C LEU A 128 4.80 -1.73 -1.94
N ARG A 129 4.87 -2.64 -2.90
CA ARG A 129 5.96 -3.59 -3.03
C ARG A 129 6.68 -3.36 -4.34
N ASP A 130 8.00 -3.26 -4.26
CA ASP A 130 8.86 -3.19 -5.43
C ASP A 130 8.81 -4.51 -6.19
N VAL A 131 8.54 -4.46 -7.49
CA VAL A 131 8.33 -5.66 -8.31
C VAL A 131 9.63 -6.44 -8.52
N GLU A 132 10.77 -5.75 -8.60
CA GLU A 132 12.07 -6.37 -8.87
C GLU A 132 12.61 -7.10 -7.64
N THR A 133 12.57 -6.44 -6.49
CA THR A 133 13.15 -6.92 -5.23
C THR A 133 12.16 -7.71 -4.38
N GLY A 134 10.85 -7.44 -4.52
CA GLY A 134 9.81 -7.98 -3.66
C GLY A 134 9.68 -7.29 -2.30
N GLU A 135 10.49 -6.28 -2.03
CA GLU A 135 10.50 -5.56 -0.75
C GLU A 135 9.32 -4.60 -0.64
N THR A 136 8.77 -4.47 0.58
CA THR A 136 7.79 -3.43 0.87
C THR A 136 8.51 -2.10 1.02
N VAL A 137 8.36 -1.22 0.03
CA VAL A 137 9.02 0.09 -0.01
C VAL A 137 8.20 1.18 0.68
N MET A 138 6.87 1.03 0.70
CA MET A 138 5.96 1.90 1.43
C MET A 138 4.80 1.10 2.01
N GLY A 139 4.24 1.58 3.11
CA GLY A 139 3.05 0.97 3.67
C GLY A 139 2.78 1.43 5.09
N ARG A 140 1.57 1.17 5.54
CA ARG A 140 1.16 1.43 6.92
C ARG A 140 0.04 0.50 7.33
N VAL A 141 0.03 0.19 8.63
CA VAL A 141 -1.05 -0.51 9.32
C VAL A 141 -1.71 0.49 10.26
N VAL A 142 -3.03 0.42 10.37
CA VAL A 142 -3.81 1.16 11.36
C VAL A 142 -4.80 0.23 12.05
N ASP A 143 -5.09 0.55 13.31
CA ASP A 143 -6.14 -0.10 14.09
C ASP A 143 -7.37 0.82 14.17
N ILE A 144 -8.55 0.23 14.05
CA ILE A 144 -9.83 0.92 14.07
C ILE A 144 -10.69 0.35 15.19
N ARG A 145 -11.30 1.26 15.98
CA ARG A 145 -12.16 0.91 17.11
C ARG A 145 -13.65 1.10 16.80
N SER A 146 -14.12 0.53 15.68
CA SER A 146 -15.51 0.61 15.18
C SER A 146 -15.65 -0.15 13.85
N ASN A 147 -16.82 -0.73 13.58
CA ASN A 147 -17.17 -1.34 12.29
C ASN A 147 -18.23 -0.51 11.52
N THR A 148 -17.87 0.69 11.09
CA THR A 148 -18.75 1.58 10.32
C THR A 148 -18.06 2.10 9.07
N ASP A 149 -18.83 2.52 8.08
CA ASP A 149 -18.31 3.07 6.82
C ASP A 149 -17.33 4.22 7.10
N ASP A 150 -17.73 5.15 7.98
CA ASP A 150 -16.89 6.27 8.41
C ASP A 150 -15.57 5.84 9.05
N SER A 151 -15.58 4.80 9.90
CA SER A 151 -14.35 4.36 10.57
C SER A 151 -13.38 3.71 9.60
N TRP A 152 -13.87 2.92 8.66
CA TRP A 152 -13.09 2.29 7.60
C TRP A 152 -12.49 3.35 6.66
N THR A 153 -13.32 4.27 6.14
CA THR A 153 -12.88 5.34 5.26
C THR A 153 -11.83 6.24 5.91
N ARG A 154 -12.00 6.62 7.18
CA ARG A 154 -10.97 7.40 7.89
C ARG A 154 -9.66 6.64 8.03
N GLY A 155 -9.72 5.33 8.32
CA GLY A 155 -8.54 4.48 8.40
C GLY A 155 -7.74 4.49 7.10
N MET A 156 -8.40 4.23 5.97
CA MET A 156 -7.73 4.21 4.66
C MET A 156 -7.21 5.60 4.25
N ARG A 157 -8.00 6.67 4.47
CA ARG A 157 -7.52 8.05 4.20
C ARG A 157 -6.29 8.41 5.03
N TYR A 158 -6.22 7.95 6.28
CA TYR A 158 -5.05 8.18 7.12
C TYR A 158 -3.82 7.42 6.59
N ILE A 159 -3.97 6.17 6.14
CA ILE A 159 -2.91 5.42 5.47
C ILE A 159 -2.40 6.20 4.25
N LEU A 160 -3.31 6.59 3.36
CA LEU A 160 -2.97 7.33 2.13
C LEU A 160 -2.22 8.63 2.45
N LYS A 161 -2.72 9.44 3.39
CA LYS A 161 -2.11 10.70 3.80
C LYS A 161 -0.72 10.54 4.44
N THR A 162 -0.51 9.50 5.24
CA THR A 162 0.71 9.42 6.08
C THR A 162 1.80 8.52 5.54
N ALA A 163 1.45 7.58 4.65
CA ALA A 163 2.40 6.62 4.09
C ALA A 163 2.67 6.82 2.60
N PHE A 164 1.72 7.34 1.83
CA PHE A 164 1.81 7.39 0.37
C PHE A 164 1.92 8.82 -0.17
N PHE A 165 1.04 9.73 0.27
CA PHE A 165 0.96 11.09 -0.24
C PHE A 165 1.00 12.08 0.93
N LYS A 166 2.20 12.23 1.49
CA LYS A 166 2.44 13.15 2.59
C LYS A 166 2.28 14.57 2.08
N GLU A 167 1.25 15.25 2.56
CA GLU A 167 1.13 16.70 2.42
C GLU A 167 2.27 17.31 3.25
N GLU A 168 3.11 18.16 2.63
CA GLU A 168 4.06 18.98 3.38
C GLU A 168 3.24 19.88 4.32
N GLU A 169 3.47 19.75 5.63
CA GLU A 169 2.91 20.68 6.61
C GLU A 169 3.60 22.03 6.40
N GLU A 170 2.88 23.00 5.80
CA GLU A 170 3.27 24.42 5.81
C GLU A 170 3.31 25.01 7.23
#